data_AF-A0A661KUP4-F1
#
_entry.id   AF-A0A661KUP4-F1
#
_cell.length_a   1.000
_cell.length_b   1.000
_cell.length_c   1.000
_cell.angle_alpha   90.00
_cell.angle_beta   90.00
_cell.angle_gamma   90.00
#
_symmetry.space_group_name_H-M   'P 1'
#
loop_
_entity.id
_entity.type
_entity.pdbx_description
1 polymer ?
#
loop_
_entity_poly.entity_id
_entity_poly.type
_entity_poly.pdbx_seq_one_letter_code
_entity_poly.pdbx_strand_id
1 'polypeptide(L)' 'ISSDERKCWVDNQEPIDIPLQMRVEGEGVQELEQGIFGIRFFPDGSSSGGSLFLSRGGDLLYAFRVDLLTGLIMPIENED' A
#
# COMPACT_ATOMS: atom_id res chain seq x y z
N ILE A 1 -6.41 -2.43 -2.82
CA ILE A 1 -7.02 -1.09 -3.00
C ILE A 1 -7.42 -1.00 -4.46
N SER A 2 -8.67 -0.69 -4.76
CA SER A 2 -9.09 -0.39 -6.13
C SER A 2 -9.02 1.12 -6.27
N SER A 3 -8.10 1.58 -7.11
CA SER A 3 -7.91 3.02 -7.36
C SER A 3 -9.17 3.65 -7.95
N ASP A 4 -9.88 2.89 -8.79
CA ASP A 4 -11.07 3.37 -9.50
C ASP A 4 -12.30 3.46 -8.59
N GLU A 5 -12.44 2.54 -7.63
CA GLU A 5 -13.57 2.53 -6.70
C GLU A 5 -13.33 3.35 -5.43
N ARG A 6 -12.09 3.82 -5.20
CA ARG A 6 -11.66 4.56 -3.99
C ARG A 6 -12.15 3.91 -2.69
N LYS A 7 -12.01 2.59 -2.59
CA LYS A 7 -12.38 1.81 -1.42
C LYS A 7 -11.20 1.05 -0.84
N CYS A 8 -11.24 0.91 0.47
CA CYS A 8 -10.35 0.08 1.25
C CYS A 8 -11.13 -1.11 1.80
N TRP A 9 -10.55 -2.30 1.72
CA TRP A 9 -11.13 -3.51 2.27
C TRP A 9 -10.11 -4.11 3.24
N VAL A 10 -10.62 -4.60 4.35
CA VAL A 10 -9.91 -5.48 5.26
C VAL A 10 -10.74 -6.75 5.37
N ASP A 11 -10.10 -7.90 5.33
CA ASP A 11 -10.80 -9.19 5.39
C ASP A 11 -11.79 -9.22 6.56
N ASN A 12 -13.01 -9.70 6.28
CA ASN A 12 -14.13 -9.77 7.22
C ASN A 12 -14.61 -8.42 7.78
N GLN A 13 -14.33 -7.30 7.10
CA GLN A 13 -14.87 -5.99 7.43
C GLN A 13 -15.64 -5.39 6.25
N GLU A 14 -16.61 -4.53 6.58
CA GLU A 14 -17.28 -3.73 5.56
C GLU A 14 -16.28 -2.81 4.84
N PRO A 15 -16.43 -2.60 3.52
CA PRO A 15 -15.59 -1.69 2.77
C PRO A 15 -15.66 -0.27 3.32
N ILE A 16 -14.52 0.41 3.40
CA ILE A 16 -14.40 1.79 3.87
C ILE A 16 -14.11 2.71 2.68
N ASP A 17 -14.82 3.83 2.59
CA ASP A 17 -14.56 4.84 1.55
C ASP A 17 -13.25 5.60 1.83
N ILE A 18 -12.41 5.73 0.80
CA ILE A 18 -11.18 6.51 0.86
C ILE A 18 -11.52 7.99 0.56
N PRO A 19 -11.36 8.91 1.52
CA PRO A 19 -11.68 10.32 1.34
C PRO A 19 -10.97 10.92 0.12
N LEU A 20 -11.61 11.83 -0.64
CA LEU A 20 -11.05 12.41 -1.88
C LEU A 20 -9.66 13.02 -1.72
N GLN A 21 -9.43 13.65 -0.56
CA GLN A 21 -8.18 14.29 -0.16
C GLN A 21 -7.06 13.31 0.21
N MET A 22 -7.37 12.02 0.38
CA MET A 22 -6.40 10.98 0.65
C MET A 22 -5.82 10.46 -0.66
N ARG A 23 -4.50 10.30 -0.71
CA ARG A 23 -3.78 9.66 -1.81
C ARG A 23 -3.08 8.43 -1.29
N VAL A 24 -3.11 7.37 -2.10
CA VAL A 24 -2.37 6.15 -1.87
C VAL A 24 -1.49 5.94 -3.09
N GLU A 25 -0.18 5.97 -2.87
CA GLU A 25 0.83 5.88 -3.91
C GLU A 25 1.77 4.73 -3.59
N GLY A 26 2.29 4.09 -4.62
CA GLY A 26 3.19 2.95 -4.49
C GLY A 26 4.41 3.11 -5.37
N GLU A 27 5.58 2.76 -4.84
CA GLU A 27 6.83 2.70 -5.57
C GLU A 27 7.35 1.27 -5.56
N GLY A 28 7.75 0.75 -6.73
CA GLY A 28 8.21 -0.64 -6.86
C GLY A 28 7.14 -1.69 -6.52
N VAL A 29 5.86 -1.30 -6.49
CA VAL A 29 4.73 -2.22 -6.28
C VAL A 29 4.39 -2.96 -7.57
N GLN A 30 3.91 -4.21 -7.44
CA GLN A 30 3.60 -5.07 -8.57
C GLN A 30 2.18 -4.79 -9.09
N GLU A 31 2.01 -4.83 -10.42
CA GLU A 31 0.68 -4.93 -11.02
C GLU A 31 0.19 -6.39 -10.89
N LEU A 32 -0.87 -6.59 -10.10
CA LEU A 32 -1.43 -7.91 -9.80
C LEU A 32 -2.44 -8.34 -10.87
N GLU A 33 -3.24 -7.38 -11.35
CA GLU A 33 -4.25 -7.50 -12.40
C GLU A 33 -4.29 -6.17 -13.15
N GLN A 34 -4.93 -6.11 -14.33
CA GLN A 34 -4.99 -4.89 -15.14
C GLN A 34 -5.46 -3.67 -14.32
N GLY A 35 -4.55 -2.74 -14.05
CA GLY A 35 -4.81 -1.51 -13.28
C GLY A 35 -4.85 -1.70 -11.76
N ILE A 36 -4.63 -2.90 -11.24
CA ILE A 36 -4.57 -3.18 -9.80
C ILE A 36 -3.12 -3.35 -9.37
N PHE A 37 -2.61 -2.34 -8.65
CA PHE A 37 -1.26 -2.36 -8.09
C PHE A 37 -1.31 -2.76 -6.62
N GLY A 38 -0.35 -3.59 -6.19
CA GLY A 38 -0.29 -4.04 -4.80
C GLY A 38 0.99 -4.79 -4.45
N ILE A 39 1.03 -5.20 -3.18
CA ILE A 39 2.10 -6.03 -2.63
C ILE A 39 1.50 -7.40 -2.36
N ARG A 40 2.07 -8.44 -2.99
CA ARG A 40 1.66 -9.83 -2.78
C ARG A 40 2.57 -10.48 -1.76
N PHE A 41 1.98 -11.13 -0.76
CA PHE A 41 2.71 -12.00 0.17
C PHE A 41 2.58 -13.44 -0.27
N PHE A 42 3.68 -14.18 -0.24
CA PHE A 42 3.75 -15.57 -0.65
C PHE A 42 3.74 -16.50 0.58
N PRO A 43 3.28 -17.75 0.48
CA PRO A 43 3.21 -18.69 1.61
C PRO A 43 4.57 -19.03 2.25
N ASP A 44 5.68 -18.76 1.55
CA ASP A 44 7.04 -18.96 2.06
C ASP A 44 7.55 -17.80 2.94
N GLY A 45 6.73 -16.76 3.13
CA GLY A 45 7.07 -15.57 3.91
C GLY A 45 7.69 -14.44 3.09
N SER A 46 8.00 -14.65 1.82
CA SER A 46 8.49 -13.60 0.92
C SER A 46 7.34 -12.69 0.43
N SER A 47 7.70 -11.60 -0.25
CA SER A 47 6.73 -10.70 -0.88
C SER A 47 7.17 -10.22 -2.26
N SER A 48 6.28 -9.55 -3.00
CA SER A 48 6.67 -8.84 -4.23
C SER A 48 7.51 -7.59 -3.96
N GLY A 49 7.62 -7.16 -2.69
CA GLY A 49 8.29 -5.93 -2.29
C GLY A 49 7.55 -4.65 -2.70
N GLY A 50 8.09 -3.52 -2.25
CA GLY A 50 7.64 -2.18 -2.64
C GLY A 50 7.51 -1.23 -1.45
N SER A 51 7.25 0.03 -1.75
CA SER A 51 6.96 1.08 -0.78
C SER A 51 5.56 1.63 -1.00
N LEU A 52 4.86 1.94 0.09
CA LEU A 52 3.53 2.53 0.07
C LEU A 52 3.54 3.85 0.84
N PHE A 53 2.90 4.85 0.25
CA PHE A 53 2.80 6.20 0.77
C PHE A 53 1.34 6.60 0.88
N LEU A 54 0.93 7.05 2.06
CA LEU A 54 -0.41 7.55 2.32
C LEU A 54 -0.29 9.02 2.70
N SER A 55 -0.84 9.89 1.87
CA SER A 55 -0.86 11.34 2.13
C SER A 55 -2.29 11.87 2.19
N ARG A 56 -2.48 12.98 2.90
CA ARG A 56 -3.76 13.67 3.00
C ARG A 56 -3.56 15.18 2.92
N GLY A 57 -4.15 15.82 1.91
CA GLY A 57 -4.02 17.27 1.76
C GLY A 57 -2.60 17.75 1.47
N GLY A 58 -1.70 16.88 1.00
CA GLY A 58 -0.29 17.17 0.76
C GLY A 58 0.64 16.68 1.88
N ASP A 59 0.11 16.41 3.08
CA ASP A 59 0.89 15.90 4.19
C ASP A 59 1.04 14.38 4.10
N LEU A 60 2.27 13.89 4.14
CA LEU A 60 2.56 12.45 4.24
C LEU A 60 2.20 11.96 5.64
N LEU A 61 1.18 11.10 5.74
CA LEU A 61 0.71 10.55 7.01
C LEU A 61 1.46 9.28 7.40
N TYR A 62 1.69 8.40 6.42
CA TYR A 62 2.38 7.13 6.62
C TYR A 62 3.20 6.81 5.38
N ALA A 63 4.40 6.28 5.61
CA ALA A 63 5.22 5.68 4.60
C ALA A 63 5.84 4.41 5.17
N PHE A 64 5.76 3.32 4.41
CA PHE A 64 6.37 2.06 4.80
C PHE A 64 6.87 1.31 3.59
N ARG A 65 7.89 0.49 3.83
CA ARG A 65 8.47 -0.42 2.85
C ARG A 65 8.20 -1.85 3.26
N VAL A 66 7.91 -2.70 2.28
CA VAL A 66 7.85 -4.15 2.44
C VAL A 66 9.09 -4.77 1.80
N ASP A 67 9.82 -5.54 2.57
CA ASP A 67 11.00 -6.26 2.07
C ASP A 67 10.59 -7.45 1.18
N LEU A 68 11.30 -7.59 0.06
CA LEU A 68 10.98 -8.61 -0.95
C LEU A 68 11.28 -10.02 -0.43
N LEU A 69 12.40 -10.21 0.27
CA LEU A 69 12.82 -11.54 0.70
C LEU A 69 12.09 -12.02 1.94
N THR A 70 11.88 -11.13 2.90
CA THR A 70 11.40 -11.46 4.24
C THR A 70 9.96 -11.10 4.50
N GLY A 71 9.34 -10.28 3.63
CA GLY A 71 8.00 -9.74 3.86
C GLY A 71 7.91 -8.76 5.03
N LEU A 72 9.03 -8.36 5.64
CA LEU A 72 9.03 -7.44 6.77
C LEU A 72 8.53 -6.07 6.34
N ILE A 73 7.61 -5.52 7.15
CA ILE A 73 7.04 -4.19 6.97
C ILE A 73 7.78 -3.24 7.90
N MET A 74 8.42 -2.22 7.33
CA MET A 74 9.23 -1.25 8.08
C MET A 74 8.74 0.16 7.76
N PRO A 75 8.62 1.04 8.77
CA PRO A 75 8.37 2.45 8.50
C PRO A 75 9.52 3.02 7.66
N ILE A 76 9.20 3.94 6.76
CA ILE A 76 10.20 4.79 6.12
C ILE A 76 10.31 6.01 7.03
N GLU A 77 11.44 6.10 7.75
CA GLU A 77 11.72 7.30 8.55
C GLU A 77 11.91 8.48 7.61
N ASN A 78 11.20 9.58 7.86
CA ASN A 78 11.49 10.85 7.21
C ASN A 78 12.77 11.38 7.88
N GLU A 79 13.84 11.60 7.10
CA GLU A 79 14.93 12.45 7.57
C GLU A 79 14.38 13.88 7.72
N ASP A 80 14.28 14.37 8.95
CA ASP A 80 13.91 15.75 9.31
C ASP A 80 14.95 16.78 8.81
#